data_AF-A0A8S9W9J2-F1
#
_entry.id   AF-A0A8S9W9J2-F1
#
_cell.length_a   1.000
_cell.length_b   1.000
_cell.length_c   1.000
_cell.angle_alpha   90.00
_cell.angle_beta   90.00
_cell.angle_gamma   90.00
#
_symmetry.space_group_name_H-M   'P 1'
#
loop_
_entity.id
_entity.type
_entity.pdbx_description
1 polymer ?
#
loop_
_entity_poly.entity_id
_entity_poly.type
_entity_poly.pdbx_seq_one_letter_code
_entity_poly.pdbx_strand_id
1 'polypeptide(L)'
;MIIILADTSALVSLEIKGLVSQALKLVQFIISKAVYDELCGIAKFEDVHGRSAKDLLRLVEDGVIAVKSVFLIPEHLNNIDIGEAEILSLAGTCKCDYVITDDVRALPYMKSVAEVKVLTFPKTDLVSWRGGVE
;
A
#
# COMPACT_ATOMS: atom_id res chain seq x y z
N MET A 1 1.42 -17.23 -9.12
CA MET A 1 1.10 -16.64 -7.80
C MET A 1 0.55 -15.25 -8.09
N ILE A 2 -0.60 -14.87 -7.54
CA ILE A 2 -1.15 -13.52 -7.77
C ILE A 2 -0.36 -12.53 -6.91
N ILE A 3 0.19 -11.49 -7.52
CA ILE A 3 0.97 -10.44 -6.84
C ILE A 3 0.12 -9.18 -6.71
N ILE A 4 -0.08 -8.72 -5.47
CA ILE A 4 -0.80 -7.50 -5.17
C ILE A 4 0.16 -6.48 -4.57
N LEU A 5 0.24 -5.31 -5.19
CA LEU A 5 0.85 -4.14 -4.57
C LEU A 5 -0.21 -3.37 -3.79
N ALA A 6 0.12 -2.99 -2.56
CA ALA A 6 -0.83 -2.37 -1.67
C ALA A 6 -0.36 -1.03 -1.13
N ASP A 7 -1.26 -0.05 -1.22
CA ASP A 7 -1.18 1.22 -0.53
C ASP A 7 -1.49 1.06 0.97
N THR A 8 -0.92 1.92 1.80
CA THR A 8 -1.01 1.86 3.27
C THR A 8 -2.46 1.84 3.73
N SER A 9 -3.25 2.81 3.27
CA SER A 9 -4.63 3.01 3.65
C SER A 9 -5.53 1.84 3.24
N ALA A 10 -5.34 1.31 2.04
CA ALA A 10 -6.05 0.14 1.52
C ALA A 10 -5.66 -1.13 2.29
N LEU A 11 -4.37 -1.33 2.58
CA LEU A 11 -3.87 -2.48 3.31
C LEU A 11 -4.35 -2.49 4.76
N VAL A 12 -4.28 -1.35 5.45
CA VAL A 12 -4.83 -1.18 6.80
C VAL A 12 -6.33 -1.42 6.81
N SER A 13 -7.07 -0.90 5.82
CA SER A 13 -8.51 -1.14 5.70
C SER A 13 -8.87 -2.62 5.50
N LEU A 14 -8.05 -3.37 4.76
CA LEU A 14 -8.21 -4.82 4.63
C LEU A 14 -7.93 -5.55 5.95
N GLU A 15 -6.92 -5.11 6.70
CA GLU A 15 -6.56 -5.76 7.97
C GLU A 15 -7.59 -5.47 9.06
N ILE A 16 -8.14 -4.26 9.13
CA ILE A 16 -9.25 -3.92 10.03
C ILE A 16 -10.43 -4.89 9.82
N LYS A 17 -10.64 -5.35 8.58
CA LYS A 17 -11.69 -6.30 8.21
C LYS A 17 -11.26 -7.77 8.37
N GLY A 18 -10.03 -8.03 8.82
CA GLY A 18 -9.48 -9.38 8.99
C GLY A 18 -9.30 -10.14 7.68
N LEU A 19 -9.09 -9.43 6.56
CA LEU A 19 -9.06 -10.03 5.23
C LEU A 19 -7.65 -10.36 4.73
N VAL A 20 -6.59 -9.74 5.27
CA VAL A 20 -5.21 -9.95 4.78
C VAL A 20 -4.76 -11.38 5.02
N SER A 21 -4.95 -11.91 6.23
CA SER A 21 -4.62 -13.31 6.56
C SER A 21 -5.35 -14.34 5.69
N GLN A 22 -6.57 -14.02 5.23
CA GLN A 22 -7.32 -14.88 4.31
C GLN A 22 -6.79 -14.76 2.87
N ALA A 23 -6.53 -13.53 2.43
CA ALA A 23 -6.00 -13.25 1.09
C ALA A 23 -4.61 -13.87 0.90
N LEU A 24 -3.75 -13.84 1.93
CA LEU A 24 -2.40 -14.41 1.92
C LEU A 24 -2.33 -15.91 1.58
N LYS A 25 -3.45 -16.64 1.68
CA LYS A 25 -3.55 -18.05 1.25
C LYS A 25 -3.51 -18.20 -0.28
N LEU A 26 -3.81 -17.13 -1.01
CA LEU A 26 -4.04 -17.12 -2.46
C LEU A 26 -3.15 -16.10 -3.18
N VAL A 27 -2.68 -15.07 -2.48
CA VAL A 27 -1.96 -13.94 -3.06
C VAL A 27 -0.70 -13.64 -2.26
N GLN A 28 0.26 -12.99 -2.92
CA GLN A 28 1.43 -12.40 -2.30
C GLN A 28 1.26 -10.89 -2.26
N PHE A 29 1.35 -10.30 -1.07
CA PHE A 29 1.41 -8.85 -0.93
C PHE A 29 2.86 -8.37 -1.05
N ILE A 30 3.03 -7.30 -1.80
CA ILE A 30 4.26 -6.51 -1.85
C ILE A 30 3.89 -5.07 -1.46
N ILE A 31 4.70 -4.46 -0.61
CA ILE A 31 4.59 -3.05 -0.25
C ILE A 31 5.89 -2.32 -0.57
N SER A 32 5.79 -1.00 -0.75
CA SER A 32 6.97 -0.17 -0.92
C SER A 32 7.64 0.17 0.42
N LYS A 33 8.82 0.78 0.37
CA LYS A 33 9.51 1.26 1.56
C LYS A 33 8.72 2.41 2.21
N ALA A 34 8.17 3.34 1.43
CA ALA A 34 7.29 4.39 1.94
C ALA A 34 6.07 3.83 2.68
N VAL A 35 5.38 2.83 2.10
CA VAL A 35 4.24 2.15 2.77
C VAL A 35 4.66 1.53 4.10
N TYR A 36 5.82 0.86 4.13
CA TYR A 36 6.36 0.30 5.37
C TYR A 36 6.62 1.38 6.43
N ASP A 37 7.19 2.52 6.04
CA ASP A 37 7.48 3.63 6.95
C ASP A 37 6.21 4.30 7.47
N GLU A 38 5.17 4.40 6.64
CA GLU A 38 3.85 4.85 7.08
C GLU A 38 3.19 3.87 8.05
N LEU A 39 3.25 2.56 7.80
CA LEU A 39 2.79 1.55 8.77
C LEU A 39 3.50 1.68 10.11
N CYS A 40 4.83 1.90 10.11
CA CYS A 40 5.59 2.18 11.32
C CYS A 40 5.09 3.45 12.05
N GLY A 41 4.68 4.47 11.30
CA GLY A 41 4.06 5.68 11.83
C GLY A 41 2.70 5.41 12.48
N ILE A 42 1.82 4.68 11.78
CA ILE A 42 0.46 4.35 12.23
C ILE A 42 0.51 3.41 13.44
N ALA A 43 1.44 2.46 13.48
CA ALA A 43 1.61 1.51 14.58
C ALA A 43 1.92 2.16 15.95
N LYS A 44 2.23 3.47 15.99
CA LYS A 44 2.41 4.21 17.25
C LYS A 44 1.11 4.50 17.96
N PHE A 45 -0.03 4.37 17.29
CA PHE A 45 -1.34 4.64 17.86
C PHE A 45 -1.95 3.37 18.49
N GLU A 46 -2.83 3.59 19.47
CA GLU A 46 -3.56 2.51 20.17
C GLU A 46 -5.02 2.41 19.70
N ASP A 47 -5.37 3.04 18.57
CA ASP A 47 -6.68 2.90 17.95
C ASP A 47 -6.75 1.66 17.04
N VAL A 48 -7.85 1.52 16.30
CA VAL A 48 -8.06 0.37 15.41
C VAL A 48 -7.05 0.34 14.26
N HIS A 49 -6.63 1.51 13.76
CA HIS A 49 -5.65 1.64 12.70
C HIS A 49 -4.26 1.24 13.19
N GLY A 50 -3.86 1.74 14.36
CA GLY A 50 -2.58 1.41 14.98
C GLY A 50 -2.43 -0.06 15.33
N ARG A 51 -3.48 -0.71 15.87
CA ARG A 51 -3.48 -2.17 16.08
C ARG A 51 -3.32 -2.95 14.76
N SER A 52 -4.07 -2.57 13.74
CA SER A 52 -4.01 -3.23 12.42
C SER A 52 -2.64 -3.04 11.76
N ALA A 53 -2.04 -1.86 11.88
CA ALA A 53 -0.68 -1.62 11.39
C ALA A 53 0.37 -2.45 12.13
N LYS A 54 0.25 -2.64 13.46
CA LYS A 54 1.12 -3.55 14.23
C LYS A 54 1.01 -4.99 13.73
N ASP A 55 -0.19 -5.46 13.43
CA ASP A 55 -0.41 -6.82 12.92
C ASP A 55 0.16 -6.99 11.50
N LEU A 56 0.03 -5.99 10.63
CA LEU A 56 0.66 -5.96 9.31
C LEU A 56 2.19 -5.97 9.39
N LEU A 57 2.79 -5.20 10.31
CA LEU A 57 4.24 -5.19 10.50
C LEU A 57 4.77 -6.54 10.97
N ARG A 58 4.05 -7.28 11.81
CA ARG A 58 4.41 -8.66 12.17
C ARG A 58 4.46 -9.56 10.93
N LEU A 59 3.50 -9.44 10.02
CA LEU A 59 3.51 -10.19 8.76
C LEU A 59 4.71 -9.81 7.87
N VAL A 60 5.18 -8.57 7.94
CA VAL A 60 6.42 -8.14 7.27
C VAL A 60 7.64 -8.77 7.94
N GLU A 61 7.73 -8.72 9.26
CA GLU A 61 8.82 -9.31 10.06
C GLU A 61 8.94 -10.82 9.84
N ASP A 62 7.80 -11.50 9.72
CA ASP A 62 7.70 -12.94 9.41
C ASP A 62 8.01 -13.25 7.93
N GLY A 63 8.25 -12.24 7.09
CA GLY A 63 8.55 -12.39 5.67
C GLY A 63 7.34 -12.77 4.80
N VAL A 64 6.13 -12.69 5.34
CA VAL A 64 4.88 -13.02 4.65
C VAL A 64 4.46 -11.90 3.69
N ILE A 65 4.67 -10.65 4.08
CA ILE A 65 4.53 -9.47 3.21
C ILE A 65 5.93 -9.00 2.82
N ALA A 66 6.19 -8.89 1.51
CA ALA A 66 7.50 -8.46 1.03
C ALA A 66 7.58 -6.93 0.94
N VAL A 67 8.67 -6.35 1.44
CA VAL A 67 8.99 -4.92 1.26
C VAL A 67 9.98 -4.78 0.11
N LYS A 68 9.70 -3.85 -0.80
CA LYS A 68 10.62 -3.50 -1.89
C LYS A 68 10.89 -2.00 -1.94
N SER A 69 12.15 -1.65 -2.15
CA SER A 69 12.56 -0.28 -2.43
C SER A 69 12.51 0.00 -3.91
N VAL A 70 12.19 1.24 -4.25
CA VAL A 70 12.27 1.76 -5.62
C VAL A 70 13.58 2.51 -5.78
N PHE A 71 14.34 2.19 -6.83
CA PHE A 71 15.60 2.87 -7.12
C PHE A 71 15.40 4.17 -7.89
N LEU A 72 14.34 4.27 -8.68
CA LEU A 72 14.03 5.42 -9.51
C LEU A 72 12.51 5.59 -9.64
N ILE A 73 12.02 6.79 -9.31
CA ILE A 73 10.64 7.21 -9.56
C ILE A 73 10.61 7.91 -10.94
N PRO A 74 9.78 7.46 -11.89
CA PRO A 74 9.60 8.14 -13.18
C PRO A 74 9.15 9.60 -13.00
N GLU A 75 9.72 10.53 -13.79
CA GLU A 75 9.44 11.98 -13.63
C GLU A 75 7.95 12.34 -13.70
N HIS A 76 7.17 11.60 -14.50
CA HIS A 76 5.73 11.84 -14.65
C HIS A 76 4.92 11.48 -13.38
N LEU A 77 5.54 10.82 -12.40
CA LEU A 77 4.97 10.52 -11.08
C LEU A 77 5.41 11.53 -9.99
N ASN A 78 6.21 12.54 -10.32
CA ASN A 78 6.64 13.54 -9.32
C ASN A 78 5.50 14.43 -8.79
N ASN A 79 4.33 14.39 -9.42
CA ASN A 79 3.16 15.21 -9.06
C ASN A 79 2.14 14.48 -8.16
N ILE A 80 2.46 13.27 -7.71
CA ILE A 80 1.62 12.48 -6.79
C ILE A 80 2.38 12.22 -5.50
N ASP A 81 1.69 11.67 -4.50
CA ASP A 81 2.31 11.34 -3.22
C ASP A 81 3.43 10.30 -3.41
N ILE A 82 4.48 10.38 -2.58
CA ILE A 82 5.66 9.52 -2.72
C ILE A 82 5.32 8.04 -2.51
N GLY A 83 4.38 7.72 -1.61
CA GLY A 83 3.92 6.35 -1.40
C GLY A 83 3.25 5.78 -2.66
N GLU A 84 2.41 6.58 -3.30
CA GLU A 84 1.76 6.23 -4.57
C GLU A 84 2.79 6.09 -5.70
N ALA A 85 3.72 7.03 -5.82
CA ALA A 85 4.76 7.02 -6.83
C ALA A 85 5.66 5.78 -6.72
N GLU A 86 6.02 5.37 -5.51
CA GLU A 86 6.78 4.15 -5.29
C GLU A 86 6.00 2.90 -5.66
N ILE A 87 4.74 2.77 -5.22
CA ILE A 87 3.88 1.63 -5.59
C ILE A 87 3.76 1.51 -7.10
N LEU A 88 3.58 2.62 -7.81
CA LEU A 88 3.44 2.60 -9.26
C LEU A 88 4.74 2.23 -9.96
N SER A 89 5.86 2.71 -9.46
CA SER A 89 7.18 2.31 -9.94
C SER A 89 7.44 0.82 -9.69
N LEU A 90 6.98 0.28 -8.55
CA LEU A 90 7.02 -1.16 -8.28
C LEU A 90 6.09 -1.95 -9.20
N ALA A 91 4.94 -1.40 -9.59
CA ALA A 91 3.99 -2.08 -10.47
C ALA A 91 4.62 -2.39 -11.84
N GLY A 92 5.33 -1.42 -12.42
CA GLY A 92 6.06 -1.60 -13.68
C GLY A 92 7.23 -2.60 -13.60
N THR A 93 7.90 -2.70 -12.44
CA THR A 93 9.10 -3.53 -12.28
C THR A 93 8.82 -4.94 -11.77
N CYS A 94 7.82 -5.11 -10.90
CA CYS A 94 7.49 -6.39 -10.27
C CYS A 94 6.52 -7.26 -11.07
N LYS A 95 5.99 -6.76 -12.20
CA LYS A 95 4.90 -7.39 -12.98
C LYS A 95 3.75 -7.82 -12.05
N CYS A 96 3.24 -6.89 -11.24
CA CYS A 96 2.13 -7.22 -10.37
C CYS A 96 0.85 -7.46 -11.18
N ASP A 97 -0.07 -8.25 -10.62
CA ASP A 97 -1.37 -8.50 -11.23
C ASP A 97 -2.38 -7.41 -10.86
N TYR A 98 -2.30 -6.94 -9.60
CA TYR A 98 -3.20 -5.94 -9.06
C TYR A 98 -2.48 -4.87 -8.24
N VAL A 99 -3.02 -3.66 -8.28
CA VAL A 99 -2.73 -2.60 -7.32
C VAL A 99 -4.00 -2.34 -6.51
N ILE A 100 -3.90 -2.37 -5.18
CA ILE A 100 -4.97 -1.93 -4.28
C ILE A 100 -4.63 -0.54 -3.76
N THR A 101 -5.56 0.39 -3.95
CA THR A 101 -5.45 1.77 -3.44
C THR A 101 -6.84 2.29 -3.12
N ASP A 102 -6.92 3.28 -2.25
CA ASP A 102 -8.13 4.08 -2.06
C ASP A 102 -8.06 5.45 -2.75
N ASP A 103 -6.88 5.83 -3.28
CA ASP A 103 -6.71 7.07 -4.03
C ASP A 103 -7.03 6.88 -5.51
N VAL A 104 -8.28 7.19 -5.84
CA VAL A 104 -8.77 7.20 -7.23
C VAL A 104 -8.05 8.23 -8.12
N ARG A 105 -7.36 9.22 -7.55
CA ARG A 105 -6.62 10.25 -8.30
C ARG A 105 -5.33 9.69 -8.88
N ALA A 106 -4.80 8.61 -8.31
CA ALA A 106 -3.63 7.90 -8.84
C ALA A 106 -3.96 7.07 -10.11
N LEU A 107 -5.24 6.77 -10.37
CA LEU A 107 -5.69 5.90 -11.48
C LEU A 107 -5.16 6.27 -12.88
N PRO A 108 -5.13 7.56 -13.29
CA PRO A 108 -4.60 7.93 -14.61
C PRO A 108 -3.11 7.58 -14.76
N TYR A 109 -2.33 7.72 -13.68
CA TYR A 109 -0.90 7.42 -13.65
C TYR A 109 -0.63 5.92 -13.64
N MET A 110 -1.51 5.11 -13.03
CA MET A 110 -1.35 3.65 -13.04
C MET A 110 -1.37 3.06 -14.45
N LYS A 111 -2.27 3.57 -15.29
CA LYS A 111 -2.37 3.13 -16.69
C LYS A 111 -1.16 3.54 -17.53
N SER A 112 -0.40 4.57 -17.13
CA SER A 112 0.79 5.01 -17.88
C SER A 112 2.05 4.21 -17.54
N VAL A 113 2.07 3.50 -16.40
CA VAL A 113 3.27 2.81 -15.90
C VAL A 113 3.20 1.29 -16.12
N ALA A 114 2.02 0.69 -16.05
CA ALA A 114 1.86 -0.75 -16.24
C ALA A 114 0.43 -1.13 -16.69
N GLU A 115 0.30 -2.26 -17.40
CA GLU A 115 -1.01 -2.90 -17.63
C GLU A 115 -1.46 -3.64 -16.36
N VAL A 116 -1.84 -2.89 -15.33
CA VAL A 116 -2.28 -3.42 -14.03
C VAL A 116 -3.77 -3.20 -13.80
N LYS A 117 -4.40 -4.18 -13.15
CA LYS A 117 -5.79 -4.05 -12.71
C LYS A 117 -5.82 -3.32 -11.38
N VAL A 118 -6.53 -2.20 -11.31
CA VAL A 118 -6.66 -1.44 -10.07
C VAL A 118 -7.94 -1.84 -9.35
N LEU A 119 -7.82 -2.14 -8.07
CA LEU A 119 -8.93 -2.39 -7.16
C LEU A 119 -9.03 -1.23 -6.19
N THR A 120 -10.13 -0.49 -6.25
CA THR A 120 -10.39 0.63 -5.37
C THR A 120 -11.08 0.16 -4.09
N PHE A 121 -10.53 0.53 -2.94
CA PHE A 121 -11.12 0.23 -1.64
C PHE A 121 -11.66 1.52 -1.01
N PRO A 122 -12.92 1.56 -0.54
CA PRO A 122 -13.42 2.74 0.16
C PRO A 122 -12.65 2.93 1.48
N LYS A 123 -12.19 4.15 1.75
CA LYS A 123 -11.62 4.52 3.05
C LYS A 123 -12.59 4.14 4.15
N THR A 124 -12.16 3.25 5.03
CA THR A 124 -12.85 3.04 6.31
C THR A 124 -12.38 4.18 7.21
N ASP A 125 -13.13 5.29 7.24
CA ASP A 125 -12.92 6.52 8.02
C ASP A 125 -11.52 6.69 8.67
N LEU A 126 -10.53 7.10 7.86
CA LEU A 126 -9.25 7.66 8.28
C LEU A 126 -9.41 9.14 8.70
N VAL A 127 -10.50 9.48 9.39
CA VAL A 127 -10.84 10.86 9.76
C VAL A 127 -9.96 11.31 10.94
N SER A 128 -8.66 11.54 10.69
CA SER A 128 -7.81 12.50 11.41
C SER A 128 -6.33 12.45 11.00
N TRP A 129 -5.98 12.18 9.74
CA TRP A 129 -4.61 12.46 9.27
C TRP A 129 -4.62 13.39 8.06
N ARG A 130 -4.49 14.68 8.34
CA ARG A 130 -3.81 15.63 7.46
C ARG A 130 -2.47 15.89 8.14
N GLY A 131 -1.39 15.33 7.62
CA GLY A 131 -0.04 15.75 7.95
C GLY A 131 0.16 17.19 7.52
N GLY A 132 -0.33 18.12 8.34
CA GLY A 132 -0.04 19.54 8.26
C GLY A 132 1.19 19.82 9.10
N VAL A 133 2.24 20.27 8.43
CA VAL A 133 3.40 20.91 9.04
C VAL A 133 2.92 22.21 9.69
N GLU A 134 3.13 22.34 11.01
CA GLU A 134 3.36 23.63 11.68
C GLU A 134 4.61 23.48 12.56
#